data_AF-A0A7S0FEQ3-F1
#
_entry.id   AF-A0A7S0FEQ3-F1
#
_cell.length_a   1.000
_cell.length_b   1.000
_cell.length_c   1.000
_cell.angle_alpha   90.00
_cell.angle_beta   90.00
_cell.angle_gamma   90.00
#
_symmetry.space_group_name_H-M   'P 1'
#
loop_
_entity.id
_entity.type
_entity.pdbx_description
1 polymer ?
#
loop_
_entity_poly.entity_id
_entity_poly.type
_entity_poly.pdbx_seq_one_letter_code
_entity_poly.pdbx_strand_id
1 'polypeptide(L)'
;LKRLSLIFNLEHASLRKYCMFEGRFNMLQGGIASVVETQKGHGVCTVSGIYAAELNRERTMFKGLPEVLPLDNAIDSAPDDTPKTVPALQAFRFRCKTALQEQCQLHIDPNAKILIFVGRWVKQKGVDHIALLVPSILRRYPEVQFVLVGPPGDPYGNYAQELLVPLMEEFPGRL
;
A
#
# COMPACT_ATOMS: atom_id res chain seq x y z
N LEU A 1 -20.70 25.81 -3.75
CA LEU A 1 -21.62 25.23 -4.77
C LEU A 1 -21.34 25.74 -6.18
N LYS A 2 -21.40 27.05 -6.49
CA LYS A 2 -21.08 27.59 -7.84
C LYS A 2 -19.78 27.05 -8.45
N ARG A 3 -18.68 27.13 -7.70
CA ARG A 3 -17.38 26.60 -8.15
C ARG A 3 -17.39 25.08 -8.40
N LEU A 4 -18.08 24.32 -7.56
CA LEU A 4 -18.20 22.85 -7.70
C LEU A 4 -19.05 22.49 -8.93
N SER A 5 -20.13 23.23 -9.17
CA SER A 5 -20.98 23.07 -10.35
C SER A 5 -20.21 23.23 -11.65
N LEU A 6 -19.34 24.24 -11.71
CA LEU A 6 -18.45 24.48 -12.85
C LEU A 6 -17.39 23.38 -13.01
N ILE A 7 -16.73 22.96 -11.92
CA ILE A 7 -15.65 21.96 -11.98
C ILE A 7 -16.18 20.59 -12.40
N PHE A 8 -17.28 20.15 -11.81
CA PHE A 8 -17.84 18.81 -12.04
C PHE A 8 -18.88 18.78 -13.15
N ASN A 9 -19.23 19.94 -13.72
CA ASN A 9 -20.30 20.10 -14.70
C ASN A 9 -21.65 19.50 -14.21
N LEU A 10 -22.03 19.83 -12.98
CA LEU A 10 -23.25 19.33 -12.33
C LEU A 10 -24.14 20.48 -11.86
N GLU A 11 -25.46 20.32 -11.95
CA GLU A 11 -26.41 21.30 -11.44
C GLU A 11 -26.31 21.49 -9.92
N HIS A 12 -26.62 22.70 -9.44
CA HIS A 12 -26.64 23.00 -8.00
C HIS A 12 -27.59 22.11 -7.21
N ALA A 13 -28.73 21.75 -7.80
CA ALA A 13 -29.72 20.88 -7.18
C ALA A 13 -29.15 19.47 -6.97
N SER A 14 -28.53 18.89 -8.01
CA SER A 14 -27.88 17.58 -7.95
C SER A 14 -26.74 17.55 -6.94
N LEU A 15 -25.88 18.58 -6.94
CA LEU A 15 -24.80 18.68 -5.96
C LEU A 15 -25.33 18.70 -4.52
N ARG A 16 -26.39 19.48 -4.25
CA ARG A 16 -27.00 19.56 -2.91
C ARG A 16 -27.64 18.24 -2.49
N LYS A 17 -28.33 17.57 -3.41
CA LYS A 17 -29.06 16.33 -3.12
C LYS A 17 -28.10 15.16 -2.90
N TYR A 18 -27.09 15.04 -3.76
CA TYR A 18 -26.29 13.81 -3.86
C TYR A 18 -24.87 13.93 -3.30
N CYS A 19 -24.25 15.10 -3.41
CA CYS A 19 -22.82 15.26 -3.10
C CYS A 19 -22.56 16.08 -1.84
N MET A 20 -23.58 16.40 -1.04
CA MET A 20 -23.42 17.08 0.24
C MET A 20 -23.62 16.07 1.37
N PHE A 21 -22.63 15.95 2.26
CA PHE A 21 -22.69 15.11 3.45
C PHE A 21 -22.12 15.90 4.64
N GLU A 22 -22.87 15.98 5.74
CA GLU A 22 -22.49 16.72 6.96
C GLU A 22 -22.00 18.16 6.68
N GLY A 23 -22.71 18.87 5.79
CA GLY A 23 -22.40 20.26 5.43
C GLY A 23 -21.17 20.44 4.53
N ARG A 24 -20.53 19.36 4.09
CA ARG A 24 -19.36 19.39 3.20
C ARG A 24 -19.65 18.69 1.88
N PHE A 25 -18.91 19.07 0.85
CA PHE A 25 -18.93 18.35 -0.41
C PHE A 25 -18.21 17.01 -0.28
N ASN A 26 -18.87 15.93 -0.66
CA ASN A 26 -18.37 14.56 -0.58
C ASN A 26 -18.83 13.77 -1.82
N MET A 27 -17.90 13.42 -2.69
CA MET A 27 -18.20 12.66 -3.91
C MET A 27 -18.57 11.20 -3.63
N LEU A 28 -18.04 10.61 -2.56
CA LEU A 28 -18.37 9.24 -2.18
C LEU A 28 -19.86 9.13 -1.81
N GLN A 29 -20.40 10.13 -1.11
CA GLN A 29 -21.83 10.22 -0.84
C GLN A 29 -22.66 10.17 -2.12
N GLY A 30 -22.21 10.84 -3.19
CA GLY A 30 -22.89 10.80 -4.49
C GLY A 30 -22.92 9.41 -5.10
N GLY A 31 -21.81 8.68 -5.00
CA GLY A 31 -21.73 7.28 -5.42
C GLY A 31 -22.68 6.38 -4.62
N ILE A 32 -22.69 6.52 -3.29
CA ILE A 32 -23.56 5.75 -2.41
C ILE A 32 -25.04 6.06 -2.67
N ALA A 33 -25.40 7.35 -2.79
CA ALA A 33 -26.77 7.76 -3.11
C ALA A 33 -27.22 7.21 -4.47
N SER A 34 -26.32 7.20 -5.47
CA SER A 34 -26.60 6.57 -6.77
C SER A 34 -26.87 5.07 -6.63
N VAL A 35 -26.08 4.33 -5.85
CA VAL A 35 -26.30 2.88 -5.61
C VAL A 35 -27.66 2.64 -4.94
N VAL A 36 -27.99 3.44 -3.93
CA VAL A 36 -29.29 3.38 -3.23
C VAL A 36 -30.45 3.60 -4.19
N GLU A 37 -30.41 4.66 -5.01
CA GLU A 37 -31.51 5.00 -5.92
C GLU A 37 -31.60 4.08 -7.15
N THR A 38 -30.45 3.70 -7.75
CA THR A 38 -30.42 3.00 -9.05
C THR A 38 -30.35 1.48 -8.96
N GLN A 39 -29.78 0.94 -7.88
CA GLN A 39 -29.61 -0.51 -7.68
C GLN A 39 -30.50 -1.06 -6.57
N LYS A 40 -31.53 -0.29 -6.17
CA LYS A 40 -32.38 -0.58 -5.00
C LYS A 40 -31.55 -0.82 -3.72
N GLY A 41 -30.37 -0.21 -3.67
CA GLY A 41 -29.45 -0.28 -2.54
C GLY A 41 -28.62 -1.53 -2.38
N HIS A 42 -28.67 -2.56 -3.24
CA HIS A 42 -28.10 -3.90 -3.02
C HIS A 42 -26.83 -3.95 -2.13
N GLY A 43 -25.77 -3.22 -2.51
CA GLY A 43 -24.61 -3.05 -1.64
C GLY A 43 -23.40 -2.46 -2.35
N VAL A 44 -22.29 -2.40 -1.63
CA VAL A 44 -20.97 -2.02 -2.18
C VAL A 44 -19.90 -3.02 -1.76
N CYS A 45 -18.83 -3.12 -2.54
CA CYS A 45 -17.68 -3.94 -2.20
C CYS A 45 -16.53 -3.10 -1.65
N THR A 46 -15.82 -3.64 -0.68
CA THR A 46 -14.55 -3.13 -0.17
C THR A 46 -13.41 -4.03 -0.64
N VAL A 47 -12.16 -3.60 -0.44
CA VAL A 47 -10.98 -4.32 -0.90
C VAL A 47 -10.48 -5.40 0.07
N SER A 48 -11.11 -5.54 1.25
CA SER A 48 -10.82 -6.64 2.18
C SER A 48 -11.88 -6.82 3.27
N GLY A 49 -11.84 -7.98 3.94
CA GLY A 49 -12.64 -8.27 5.15
C GLY A 49 -12.53 -7.22 6.26
N ILE A 50 -11.33 -6.67 6.48
CA ILE A 50 -11.08 -5.66 7.52
C ILE A 50 -11.79 -4.35 7.17
N TYR A 51 -11.68 -3.89 5.93
CA TYR A 51 -12.36 -2.67 5.48
C TYR A 51 -13.88 -2.83 5.52
N ALA A 52 -14.42 -3.97 5.09
CA ALA A 52 -15.85 -4.25 5.21
C ALA A 52 -16.33 -4.18 6.66
N ALA A 53 -15.59 -4.80 7.59
CA ALA A 53 -15.94 -4.79 9.01
C ALA A 53 -15.88 -3.38 9.62
N GLU A 54 -14.90 -2.56 9.21
CA GLU A 54 -14.77 -1.18 9.66
C GLU A 54 -15.92 -0.30 9.18
N LEU A 55 -16.25 -0.36 7.87
CA LEU A 55 -17.35 0.41 7.30
C LEU A 55 -18.72 -0.03 7.83
N ASN A 56 -18.91 -1.33 8.10
CA ASN A 56 -20.15 -1.81 8.73
C ASN A 56 -20.32 -1.35 10.18
N ARG A 57 -19.23 -1.02 10.89
CA ARG A 57 -19.30 -0.39 12.22
C ARG A 57 -19.60 1.10 12.12
N GLU A 58 -19.19 1.74 11.03
CA GLU A 58 -19.47 3.15 10.77
C GLU A 58 -20.98 3.36 10.57
N ARG A 59 -21.60 4.24 11.37
CA ARG A 59 -23.06 4.45 11.34
C ARG A 59 -23.50 5.66 10.51
N THR A 60 -22.65 6.12 9.59
CA THR A 60 -22.78 7.38 8.85
C THR A 60 -23.27 7.09 7.43
N MET A 61 -22.43 7.31 6.42
CA MET A 61 -22.70 7.27 4.99
C MET A 61 -23.22 5.91 4.51
N PHE A 62 -22.74 4.80 5.07
CA PHE A 62 -23.03 3.45 4.58
C PHE A 62 -24.27 2.79 5.20
N LYS A 63 -24.88 3.40 6.22
CA LYS A 63 -25.97 2.81 7.01
C LYS A 63 -27.20 2.41 6.18
N GLY A 64 -27.42 3.06 5.04
CA GLY A 64 -28.57 2.81 4.16
C GLY A 64 -28.38 1.63 3.19
N LEU A 65 -27.21 1.00 3.17
CA LEU A 65 -26.92 -0.15 2.30
C LEU A 65 -27.26 -1.46 3.04
N PRO A 66 -27.95 -2.42 2.41
CA PRO A 66 -28.15 -3.77 2.93
C PRO A 66 -26.83 -4.52 3.10
N GLU A 67 -25.88 -4.34 2.16
CA GLU A 67 -24.61 -5.07 2.17
C GLU A 67 -23.40 -4.17 1.93
N VAL A 68 -22.37 -4.36 2.76
CA VAL A 68 -21.00 -3.90 2.51
C VAL A 68 -20.10 -5.13 2.54
N LEU A 69 -19.81 -5.67 1.35
CA LEU A 69 -19.14 -6.95 1.20
C LEU A 69 -17.62 -6.79 1.04
N PRO A 70 -16.83 -7.76 1.52
CA PRO A 70 -15.42 -7.83 1.19
C PRO A 70 -15.20 -8.49 -0.17
N LEU A 71 -14.39 -7.86 -1.00
CA LEU A 71 -13.82 -8.46 -2.21
C LEU A 71 -12.30 -8.31 -2.10
N ASP A 72 -11.63 -9.36 -1.62
CA ASP A 72 -10.18 -9.32 -1.42
C ASP A 72 -9.46 -9.09 -2.74
N ASN A 73 -8.54 -8.12 -2.75
CA ASN A 73 -7.71 -7.86 -3.92
C ASN A 73 -6.85 -9.08 -4.23
N ALA A 74 -6.99 -9.61 -5.45
CA ALA A 74 -6.09 -10.62 -5.98
C ALA A 74 -4.87 -9.97 -6.64
N ILE A 75 -3.78 -10.73 -6.72
CA ILE A 75 -2.69 -10.46 -7.67
C ILE A 75 -2.91 -11.36 -8.87
N ASP A 76 -2.54 -10.89 -10.07
CA ASP A 76 -2.48 -11.78 -11.23
C ASP A 76 -1.59 -12.97 -10.88
N SER A 77 -2.04 -14.18 -11.22
CA SER A 77 -1.32 -15.43 -10.93
C SER A 77 0.14 -15.29 -11.36
N ALA A 78 1.06 -15.56 -10.43
CA ALA A 78 2.48 -15.50 -10.71
C ALA A 78 2.81 -16.42 -11.90
N PRO A 79 3.85 -16.13 -12.71
CA PRO A 79 4.11 -16.86 -13.94
C PRO A 79 4.33 -18.38 -13.79
N ASP A 80 4.50 -18.90 -12.56
CA ASP A 80 4.81 -20.30 -12.30
C ASP A 80 4.40 -20.74 -10.87
N ASP A 81 3.10 -21.00 -10.68
CA ASP A 81 2.52 -21.63 -9.48
C ASP A 81 2.61 -23.17 -9.51
N THR A 82 3.51 -23.74 -10.32
CA THR A 82 3.69 -25.20 -10.33
C THR A 82 4.17 -25.69 -8.96
N PRO A 83 3.59 -26.77 -8.40
CA PRO A 83 4.06 -27.33 -7.14
C PRO A 83 5.53 -27.77 -7.24
N LYS A 84 6.42 -27.04 -6.56
CA LYS A 84 7.86 -27.34 -6.51
C LYS A 84 8.19 -28.12 -5.24
N THR A 85 9.13 -29.05 -5.34
CA THR A 85 9.68 -29.73 -4.14
C THR A 85 10.48 -28.74 -3.29
N VAL A 86 10.60 -29.01 -1.98
CA VAL A 86 11.38 -28.16 -1.06
C VAL A 86 12.82 -27.92 -1.55
N PRO A 87 13.58 -28.93 -2.04
CA PRO A 87 14.92 -28.70 -2.60
C PRO A 87 14.92 -27.79 -3.83
N ALA A 88 13.94 -27.92 -4.72
CA ALA A 88 13.83 -27.07 -5.91
C ALA A 88 13.53 -25.61 -5.54
N LEU A 89 12.65 -25.39 -4.55
CA LEU A 89 12.36 -24.05 -4.01
C LEU A 89 13.59 -23.42 -3.36
N GLN A 90 14.38 -24.19 -2.61
CA GLN A 90 15.61 -23.70 -2.01
C GLN A 90 16.63 -23.26 -3.07
N ALA A 91 16.88 -24.11 -4.08
CA ALA A 91 17.79 -23.79 -5.18
C ALA A 91 17.33 -22.53 -5.95
N PHE A 92 16.02 -22.42 -6.21
CA PHE A 92 15.44 -21.23 -6.84
C PHE A 92 15.62 -19.98 -5.98
N ARG A 93 15.35 -20.06 -4.67
CA ARG A 93 15.54 -18.96 -3.72
C ARG A 93 16.99 -18.47 -3.69
N PHE A 94 17.97 -19.37 -3.69
CA PHE A 94 19.39 -18.99 -3.71
C PHE A 94 19.76 -18.24 -4.99
N ARG A 95 19.32 -18.75 -6.15
CA ARG A 95 19.54 -18.07 -7.44
C ARG A 95 18.93 -16.67 -7.45
N CYS A 96 17.68 -16.53 -7.03
CA CYS A 96 17.02 -15.22 -6.96
C CYS A 96 17.71 -14.27 -5.97
N LYS A 97 18.20 -14.80 -4.84
CA LYS A 97 18.95 -14.00 -3.87
C LYS A 97 20.24 -13.44 -4.47
N THR A 98 21.04 -14.29 -5.12
CA THR A 98 22.29 -13.86 -5.76
C THR A 98 22.03 -12.81 -6.83
N ALA A 99 21.03 -13.04 -7.70
CA ALA A 99 20.66 -12.08 -8.73
C ALA A 99 20.20 -10.72 -8.15
N LEU A 100 19.45 -10.73 -7.04
CA LEU A 100 19.05 -9.51 -6.35
C LEU A 100 20.26 -8.77 -5.75
N GLN A 101 21.18 -9.50 -5.11
CA GLN A 101 22.40 -8.92 -4.54
C GLN A 101 23.25 -8.26 -5.63
N GLU A 102 23.44 -8.92 -6.76
CA GLU A 102 24.16 -8.37 -7.92
C GLU A 102 23.48 -7.11 -8.47
N GLN A 103 22.15 -7.17 -8.67
CA GLN A 103 21.39 -6.05 -9.21
C GLN A 103 21.41 -4.82 -8.29
N CYS A 104 21.38 -5.03 -6.97
CA CYS A 104 21.41 -3.98 -5.96
C CYS A 104 22.83 -3.63 -5.49
N GLN A 105 23.88 -4.18 -6.11
CA GLN A 105 25.29 -3.94 -5.74
C GLN A 105 25.59 -4.27 -4.26
N LEU A 106 24.90 -5.27 -3.72
CA LEU A 106 25.13 -5.81 -2.38
C LEU A 106 26.27 -6.82 -2.39
N HIS A 107 26.86 -7.06 -1.22
CA HIS A 107 27.80 -8.15 -1.04
C HIS A 107 27.12 -9.50 -1.33
N ILE A 108 27.71 -10.30 -2.21
CA ILE A 108 27.15 -11.61 -2.57
C ILE A 108 27.42 -12.58 -1.42
N ASP A 109 26.39 -12.82 -0.61
CA ASP A 109 26.43 -13.77 0.49
C ASP A 109 25.17 -14.67 0.47
N PRO A 110 25.32 -15.97 0.18
CA PRO A 110 24.22 -16.93 0.20
C PRO A 110 23.49 -17.02 1.55
N ASN A 111 24.21 -16.74 2.64
CA ASN A 111 23.71 -16.82 4.01
C ASN A 111 23.09 -15.50 4.51
N ALA A 112 23.24 -14.41 3.76
CA ALA A 112 22.70 -13.12 4.16
C ALA A 112 21.18 -13.15 4.32
N LYS A 113 20.69 -12.41 5.31
CA LYS A 113 19.26 -12.18 5.54
C LYS A 113 18.89 -10.85 4.90
N ILE A 114 18.25 -10.91 3.73
CA ILE A 114 17.83 -9.72 3.00
C ILE A 114 16.44 -9.30 3.48
N LEU A 115 16.36 -8.11 4.08
CA LEU A 115 15.12 -7.46 4.48
C LEU A 115 14.68 -6.52 3.36
N ILE A 116 13.52 -6.83 2.76
CA ILE A 116 13.06 -6.16 1.55
C ILE A 116 11.80 -5.34 1.87
N PHE A 117 11.81 -4.07 1.48
CA PHE A 117 10.63 -3.21 1.46
C PHE A 117 10.38 -2.74 0.02
N VAL A 118 9.20 -3.04 -0.53
CA VAL A 118 8.81 -2.60 -1.88
C VAL A 118 7.50 -1.82 -1.82
N GLY A 119 7.53 -0.59 -2.31
CA GLY A 119 6.34 0.24 -2.51
C GLY A 119 6.61 1.71 -2.27
N ARG A 120 5.60 2.56 -2.52
CA ARG A 120 5.70 4.01 -2.27
C ARG A 120 6.06 4.32 -0.81
N TRP A 121 7.00 5.24 -0.60
CA TRP A 121 7.50 5.64 0.72
C TRP A 121 6.58 6.73 1.29
N VAL A 122 5.69 6.33 2.18
CA VAL A 122 4.71 7.21 2.85
C VAL A 122 4.58 6.83 4.32
N LYS A 123 4.15 7.79 5.15
CA LYS A 123 3.92 7.58 6.59
C LYS A 123 3.03 6.39 6.89
N GLN A 124 1.97 6.19 6.10
CA GLN A 124 1.03 5.06 6.26
C GLN A 124 1.74 3.70 6.21
N LYS A 125 2.87 3.60 5.51
CA LYS A 125 3.65 2.36 5.40
C LYS A 125 4.81 2.27 6.39
N GLY A 126 5.00 3.28 7.25
CA GLY A 126 6.01 3.28 8.30
C GLY A 126 7.46 3.24 7.81
N VAL A 127 7.73 3.73 6.60
CA VAL A 127 9.09 3.72 6.00
C VAL A 127 10.10 4.52 6.82
N ASP A 128 9.64 5.59 7.47
CA ASP A 128 10.39 6.41 8.41
C ASP A 128 10.85 5.60 9.63
N HIS A 129 9.97 4.77 10.20
CA HIS A 129 10.33 3.87 11.29
C HIS A 129 11.35 2.82 10.85
N ILE A 130 11.21 2.27 9.64
CA ILE A 130 12.20 1.34 9.09
C ILE A 130 13.55 2.04 8.99
N ALA A 131 13.62 3.21 8.34
CA ALA A 131 14.86 3.96 8.16
C ALA A 131 15.57 4.29 9.48
N LEU A 132 14.82 4.65 10.53
CA LEU A 132 15.38 4.89 11.87
C LEU A 132 16.01 3.64 12.51
N LEU A 133 15.51 2.44 12.19
CA LEU A 133 15.99 1.18 12.76
C LEU A 133 17.14 0.56 11.97
N VAL A 134 17.27 0.86 10.67
CA VAL A 134 18.31 0.31 9.77
C VAL A 134 19.72 0.37 10.40
N PRO A 135 20.23 1.52 10.89
CA PRO A 135 21.59 1.57 11.43
C PRO A 135 21.79 0.62 12.61
N SER A 136 20.80 0.55 13.52
CA SER A 136 20.86 -0.30 14.71
C SER A 136 20.87 -1.78 14.34
N ILE A 137 20.09 -2.16 13.32
CA ILE A 137 20.03 -3.54 12.82
C ILE A 137 21.34 -3.91 12.11
N LEU A 138 21.83 -3.06 11.20
CA LEU A 138 23.05 -3.33 10.44
C LEU A 138 24.29 -3.46 11.33
N ARG A 139 24.39 -2.67 12.41
CA ARG A 139 25.48 -2.78 13.40
C ARG A 139 25.38 -4.04 14.24
N ARG A 140 24.17 -4.46 14.61
CA ARG A 140 23.96 -5.62 15.50
C ARG A 140 24.03 -6.97 14.77
N TYR A 141 23.63 -7.01 13.50
CA TYR A 141 23.51 -8.23 12.71
C TYR A 141 24.33 -8.10 11.43
N PRO A 142 25.61 -8.53 11.42
CA PRO A 142 26.49 -8.43 10.26
C PRO A 142 25.98 -9.17 9.02
N GLU A 143 25.15 -10.19 9.17
CA GLU A 143 24.60 -11.00 8.07
C GLU A 143 23.38 -10.35 7.39
N VAL A 144 22.85 -9.25 7.93
CA VAL A 144 21.66 -8.60 7.40
C VAL A 144 22.01 -7.65 6.27
N GLN A 145 21.18 -7.64 5.24
CA GLN A 145 21.18 -6.68 4.14
C GLN A 145 19.78 -6.08 4.02
N PHE A 146 19.69 -4.84 3.57
CA PHE A 146 18.43 -4.16 3.30
C PHE A 146 18.29 -3.88 1.81
N VAL A 147 17.05 -3.91 1.33
CA VAL A 147 16.66 -3.43 0.00
C VAL A 147 15.36 -2.66 0.15
N LEU A 148 15.41 -1.33 -0.01
CA LEU A 148 14.21 -0.48 0.01
C LEU A 148 13.98 0.11 -1.38
N VAL A 149 12.83 -0.21 -1.99
CA VAL A 149 12.52 0.17 -3.36
C VAL A 149 11.19 0.91 -3.42
N GLY A 150 11.21 2.12 -3.97
CA GLY A 150 10.02 2.89 -4.31
C GLY A 150 10.23 4.40 -4.19
N PRO A 151 9.34 5.20 -4.77
CA PRO A 151 9.48 6.65 -4.73
C PRO A 151 8.99 7.23 -3.39
N PRO A 152 9.62 8.32 -2.90
CA PRO A 152 9.02 9.20 -1.90
C PRO A 152 7.64 9.68 -2.33
N GLY A 153 6.63 9.47 -1.49
CA GLY A 153 5.25 9.87 -1.74
C GLY A 153 4.76 11.01 -0.86
N ASP A 154 5.48 11.32 0.21
CA ASP A 154 5.15 12.36 1.19
C ASP A 154 6.42 12.84 1.92
N PRO A 155 6.34 13.83 2.84
CA PRO A 155 7.51 14.31 3.58
C PRO A 155 8.20 13.24 4.45
N TYR A 156 7.50 12.20 4.90
CA TYR A 156 8.09 11.11 5.69
C TYR A 156 8.94 10.19 4.80
N GLY A 157 8.50 9.98 3.55
CA GLY A 157 9.31 9.30 2.55
C GLY A 157 10.59 10.05 2.21
N ASN A 158 10.52 11.38 2.05
CA ASN A 158 11.72 12.21 1.84
C ASN A 158 12.67 12.14 3.04
N TYR A 159 12.13 12.23 4.26
CA TYR A 159 12.91 12.10 5.48
C TYR A 159 13.60 10.73 5.59
N ALA A 160 12.89 9.65 5.27
CA ALA A 160 13.48 8.31 5.23
C ALA A 160 14.64 8.22 4.23
N GLN A 161 14.51 8.84 3.06
CA GLN A 161 15.58 8.91 2.07
C GLN A 161 16.81 9.63 2.61
N GLU A 162 16.63 10.80 3.22
CA GLU A 162 17.72 11.59 3.81
C GLU A 162 18.47 10.82 4.90
N LEU A 163 17.78 9.99 5.68
CA LEU A 163 18.39 9.12 6.67
C LEU A 163 19.18 7.95 6.05
N LEU A 164 18.71 7.39 4.94
CA LEU A 164 19.29 6.18 4.33
C LEU A 164 20.52 6.49 3.48
N VAL A 165 20.56 7.62 2.75
CA VAL A 165 21.68 8.00 1.88
C VAL A 165 23.05 7.93 2.57
N PRO A 166 23.29 8.55 3.75
CA PRO A 166 24.59 8.47 4.41
C PRO A 166 24.91 7.05 4.92
N LEU A 167 23.90 6.22 5.19
CA LEU A 167 24.10 4.84 5.65
C LEU A 167 24.61 3.92 4.54
N MET A 168 24.37 4.26 3.27
CA MET A 168 24.94 3.51 2.14
C MET A 168 26.47 3.61 2.11
N GLU A 169 27.01 4.76 2.55
CA GLU A 169 28.45 4.95 2.71
C GLU A 169 28.98 4.30 4.00
N GLU A 170 28.22 4.34 5.10
CA GLU A 170 28.60 3.69 6.36
C GLU A 170 28.60 2.16 6.25
N PHE A 171 27.68 1.58 5.47
CA PHE A 171 27.50 0.13 5.32
C PHE A 171 27.55 -0.31 3.84
N PRO A 172 28.73 -0.21 3.20
CA PRO A 172 28.87 -0.50 1.77
C PRO A 172 28.48 -1.96 1.47
N GLY A 173 27.67 -2.14 0.43
CA GLY A 173 27.19 -3.45 -0.02
C GLY A 173 26.15 -4.11 0.91
N ARG A 174 25.49 -3.35 1.79
CA ARG A 174 24.48 -3.88 2.73
C ARG A 174 23.14 -3.14 2.74
N LEU A 175 22.98 -2.05 2.00
CA LEU A 175 21.77 -1.23 1.90
C LEU A 175 21.56 -0.75 0.47
#